data_AF-A0A539ECJ9-F1
#
_entry.id   AF-A0A539ECJ9-F1
#
_cell.length_a   1.000
_cell.length_b   1.000
_cell.length_c   1.000
_cell.angle_alpha   90.00
_cell.angle_beta   90.00
_cell.angle_gamma   90.00
#
_symmetry.space_group_name_H-M   'P 1'
#
loop_
_entity.id
_entity.type
_entity.pdbx_description
1 polymer ?
#
loop_
_entity_poly.entity_id
_entity_poly.type
_entity_poly.pdbx_seq_one_letter_code
_entity_poly.pdbx_strand_id
1 'polypeptide(L)'
;ISLAVAGFTQDEMEIEVERGVLTVRAKKAEDENKRKYLYQGIATRAFERKFSLADHVEITGAKLVNGLLTIELKHELPETMKPKRIEINSDSKVLEHHTNVKQAA
;
A
#
# COMPACT_ATOMS: atom_id res chain seq x y z
N ILE A 1 5.77 5.19 -7.32
CA ILE A 1 5.17 6.56 -7.27
C ILE A 1 6.27 7.57 -7.60
N SER A 2 5.99 8.61 -8.38
CA SER A 2 6.97 9.67 -8.70
C SER A 2 6.38 11.05 -8.43
N LEU A 3 7.15 11.92 -7.77
CA LEU A 3 6.72 13.26 -7.37
C LEU A 3 7.84 14.29 -7.62
N ALA A 4 7.50 15.39 -8.30
CA ALA A 4 8.41 16.53 -8.44
C ALA A 4 8.48 17.28 -7.10
N VAL A 5 9.68 17.38 -6.55
CA VAL A 5 10.01 18.03 -5.27
C VAL A 5 11.19 18.98 -5.42
N ALA A 6 11.43 19.46 -6.64
CA ALA A 6 12.48 20.41 -6.95
C ALA A 6 12.39 21.64 -6.03
N GLY A 7 13.53 22.02 -5.48
CA GLY A 7 13.61 23.09 -4.49
C GLY A 7 13.59 22.62 -3.04
N PHE A 8 13.37 21.33 -2.74
CA PHE A 8 13.56 20.75 -1.41
C PHE A 8 14.80 19.86 -1.35
N THR A 9 15.52 19.91 -0.24
CA THR A 9 16.60 18.97 0.07
C THR A 9 16.06 17.76 0.83
N GLN A 10 16.88 16.71 0.98
CA GLN A 10 16.44 15.48 1.63
C GLN A 10 16.09 15.69 3.11
N ASP A 11 16.82 16.55 3.81
CA ASP A 11 16.61 16.94 5.22
C ASP A 11 15.36 17.81 5.43
N GLU A 12 14.82 18.41 4.37
CA GLU A 12 13.58 19.19 4.39
C GLU A 12 12.34 18.33 4.07
N MET A 13 12.52 17.02 3.86
CA MET A 13 11.46 16.09 3.49
C MET A 13 11.27 14.99 4.53
N GLU A 14 10.03 14.56 4.67
CA GLU A 14 9.62 13.45 5.51
C GLU A 14 8.75 12.49 4.70
N ILE A 15 9.03 11.18 4.83
CA ILE A 15 8.29 10.12 4.16
C ILE A 15 7.95 9.06 5.20
N GLU A 16 6.67 8.82 5.41
CA GLU A 16 6.19 7.85 6.40
C GLU A 16 5.04 7.02 5.85
N VAL A 17 4.86 5.82 6.40
CA VAL A 17 3.68 4.99 6.14
C VAL A 17 3.00 4.71 7.47
N GLU A 18 1.73 5.08 7.57
CA GLU A 18 0.89 4.71 8.69
C GLU A 18 -0.41 4.09 8.17
N ARG A 19 -0.74 2.88 8.66
CA ARG A 19 -2.02 2.19 8.37
C ARG A 19 -2.36 2.13 6.86
N GLY A 20 -1.38 1.81 6.02
CA GLY A 20 -1.57 1.71 4.57
C GLY A 20 -1.63 3.07 3.84
N VAL A 21 -1.36 4.18 4.52
CA VAL A 21 -1.27 5.51 3.91
C VAL A 21 0.18 5.96 3.89
N LEU A 22 0.74 6.13 2.70
CA LEU A 22 2.03 6.75 2.47
C LEU A 22 1.85 8.28 2.45
N THR A 23 2.53 8.96 3.38
CA THR A 23 2.55 10.41 3.46
C THR A 23 3.93 10.95 3.09
N VAL A 24 3.97 11.91 2.18
CA VAL A 24 5.16 12.65 1.77
C VAL A 24 4.96 14.11 2.14
N ARG A 25 5.82 14.64 3.01
CA ARG A 25 5.83 16.05 3.41
C ARG A 25 7.13 16.72 3.02
N ALA A 26 7.06 18.01 2.73
CA ALA A 26 8.24 18.84 2.68
C ALA A 26 7.95 20.21 3.26
N LYS A 27 8.93 20.79 3.96
CA LYS A 27 8.85 22.15 4.50
C LYS A 27 10.25 22.77 4.49
N LYS A 28 10.35 23.99 3.97
CA LYS A 28 11.57 24.80 4.08
C LYS A 28 11.81 25.19 5.54
N ALA A 29 13.05 25.12 5.98
CA ALA A 29 13.47 25.81 7.19
C ALA A 29 13.17 27.32 7.05
N GLU A 30 12.87 27.98 8.15
CA GLU A 30 12.62 29.42 8.12
C GLU A 30 13.91 30.14 7.72
N ASP A 31 13.88 30.79 6.55
CA ASP A 31 14.96 31.66 6.10
C ASP A 31 14.93 32.93 6.97
N GLU A 32 15.89 33.08 7.89
CA GLU A 32 16.05 34.32 8.68
C GLU A 32 16.36 35.54 7.79
N ASN A 33 16.85 35.30 6.58
CA ASN A 33 17.11 36.32 5.58
C ASN A 33 15.89 36.52 4.68
N LYS A 34 15.19 37.66 4.85
CA LYS A 34 14.11 38.11 3.95
C LYS A 34 14.66 38.38 2.54
N ARG A 35 14.76 37.34 1.72
CA ARG A 35 15.13 37.44 0.30
C ARG A 35 14.09 38.29 -0.43
N LYS A 36 14.55 39.33 -1.13
CA LYS A 36 13.69 40.16 -1.98
C LYS A 36 13.76 39.66 -3.40
N TYR A 37 12.61 39.30 -3.96
CA TYR A 37 12.47 38.86 -5.35
C TYR A 37 11.77 39.96 -6.15
N LEU A 38 12.20 40.20 -7.40
CA LEU A 38 11.46 41.04 -8.34
C LEU A 38 10.20 40.31 -8.86
N TYR A 39 10.33 39.00 -9.13
CA TYR A 39 9.23 38.10 -9.49
C TYR A 39 9.57 36.67 -9.05
N GLN A 40 8.61 35.98 -8.42
CA GLN A 40 8.79 34.61 -7.94
C GLN A 40 7.69 33.71 -8.51
N GLY A 41 7.94 33.14 -9.70
CA GLY A 41 6.99 32.27 -10.39
C GLY A 41 6.78 30.90 -9.73
N ILE A 42 7.77 30.41 -8.96
CA ILE A 42 7.70 29.14 -8.23
C ILE A 42 8.16 29.38 -6.80
N ALA A 43 7.23 29.27 -5.86
CA ALA A 43 7.52 29.36 -4.44
C ALA A 43 7.64 27.95 -3.85
N THR A 44 8.72 27.69 -3.10
CA THR A 44 8.94 26.44 -2.36
C THR A 44 8.10 26.44 -1.08
N ARG A 45 6.79 26.25 -1.24
CA ARG A 45 5.82 26.20 -0.14
C ARG A 45 5.79 24.80 0.46
N ALA A 46 5.56 24.74 1.77
CA ALA A 46 5.33 23.46 2.43
C ALA A 46 4.18 22.71 1.77
N PHE A 47 4.33 21.39 1.64
CA PHE A 47 3.29 20.54 1.08
C PHE A 47 3.17 19.22 1.84
N GLU A 48 2.01 18.60 1.72
CA GLU A 48 1.76 17.22 2.11
C GLU A 48 1.04 16.53 0.95
N ARG A 49 1.46 15.31 0.61
CA ARG A 49 0.79 14.42 -0.33
C ARG A 49 0.60 13.06 0.32
N LYS A 50 -0.62 12.53 0.20
CA LYS A 50 -1.01 11.24 0.76
C LYS A 50 -1.42 10.30 -0.37
N PHE A 51 -0.96 9.06 -0.27
CA PHE A 51 -1.27 7.99 -1.21
C PHE A 51 -1.76 6.79 -0.42
N SER A 52 -2.96 6.30 -0.74
CA SER A 52 -3.44 5.03 -0.20
C SER A 52 -2.74 3.88 -0.92
N LEU A 53 -2.08 3.01 -0.16
CA LEU A 53 -1.49 1.79 -0.66
C LEU A 53 -2.56 0.70 -0.70
N ALA A 54 -2.50 -0.15 -1.71
CA ALA A 54 -3.33 -1.34 -1.76
C ALA A 54 -2.83 -2.38 -0.75
N ASP A 55 -3.68 -3.36 -0.45
CA ASP A 55 -3.26 -4.53 0.31
C ASP A 55 -2.06 -5.19 -0.36
N HIS A 56 -1.15 -5.72 0.47
CA HIS A 56 0.05 -6.42 0.00
C HIS A 56 1.05 -5.57 -0.79
N VAL A 57 0.96 -4.24 -0.73
CA VAL A 57 1.98 -3.34 -1.29
C VAL A 57 2.95 -2.92 -0.20
N GLU A 58 4.24 -3.17 -0.42
CA GLU A 58 5.33 -2.74 0.46
C GLU A 58 6.25 -1.74 -0.26
N ILE A 59 6.88 -0.86 0.53
CA ILE A 59 7.87 0.10 0.02
C ILE A 59 9.25 -0.55 0.10
N THR A 60 9.95 -0.64 -1.01
CA THR A 60 11.31 -1.22 -1.07
C THR A 60 12.41 -0.17 -1.02
N GLY A 61 12.08 1.08 -1.33
CA GLY A 61 13.05 2.17 -1.28
C GLY A 61 12.49 3.50 -1.75
N ALA A 62 13.25 4.55 -1.48
CA ALA A 62 12.98 5.90 -1.96
C ALA A 62 14.29 6.54 -2.44
N LYS A 63 14.25 7.25 -3.57
CA LYS A 63 15.40 7.94 -4.16
C LYS A 63 14.99 9.33 -4.59
N LEU A 64 15.81 10.33 -4.25
CA LEU A 64 15.67 11.70 -4.73
C LEU A 64 16.80 12.00 -5.71
N VAL A 65 16.46 12.25 -6.97
CA VAL A 65 17.45 12.58 -8.02
C VAL A 65 16.94 13.77 -8.83
N ASN A 66 17.75 14.81 -8.95
CA ASN A 66 17.45 16.02 -9.75
C ASN A 66 16.08 16.65 -9.44
N GLY A 67 15.66 16.66 -8.18
CA GLY A 67 14.37 17.22 -7.76
C GLY A 67 13.17 16.32 -8.06
N LEU A 68 13.38 15.06 -8.42
CA LEU A 68 12.34 14.05 -8.55
C LEU A 68 12.49 12.98 -7.46
N LEU A 69 11.47 12.85 -6.63
CA LEU A 69 11.36 11.77 -5.65
C LEU A 69 10.69 10.57 -6.32
N THR A 70 11.37 9.43 -6.30
CA THR A 70 10.85 8.14 -6.76
C THR A 70 10.74 7.19 -5.58
N ILE A 71 9.54 6.67 -5.36
CA ILE A 71 9.23 5.69 -4.32
C ILE A 71 8.95 4.37 -5.02
N GLU A 72 9.77 3.38 -4.71
CA GLU A 72 9.70 2.02 -5.25
C GLU A 72 8.73 1.19 -4.42
N LEU A 73 7.77 0.58 -5.09
CA LEU A 73 6.71 -0.23 -4.49
C LEU A 73 6.81 -1.65 -5.02
N LYS A 74 6.66 -2.64 -4.14
CA LYS A 74 6.58 -4.05 -4.50
C LYS A 74 5.24 -4.60 -4.05
N HIS A 75 4.60 -5.38 -4.92
CA HIS A 75 3.41 -6.12 -4.59
C HIS A 75 3.81 -7.53 -4.14
N GLU A 76 3.56 -7.88 -2.89
CA GLU A 76 3.83 -9.18 -2.30
C GLU A 76 2.55 -10.03 -2.22
N LEU A 77 2.19 -10.69 -3.33
CA LEU A 77 1.07 -11.64 -3.31
C LEU A 77 1.40 -12.80 -2.37
N PRO A 78 0.61 -13.04 -1.30
CA PRO A 78 0.87 -14.16 -0.41
C PRO A 78 0.77 -15.48 -1.16
N GLU A 79 1.74 -16.37 -0.98
CA GLU A 79 1.69 -17.77 -1.45
C GLU A 79 0.41 -18.49 -0.95
N THR A 80 -0.17 -18.03 0.16
CA THR A 80 -1.40 -18.55 0.77
C THR A 80 -2.67 -18.26 0.00
N MET A 81 -2.64 -17.35 -0.98
CA MET A 81 -3.74 -17.15 -1.93
C MET A 81 -3.79 -18.22 -3.02
N LYS A 82 -2.83 -19.16 -3.07
CA LYS A 82 -2.94 -20.33 -3.93
C LYS A 82 -4.20 -21.12 -3.53
N PRO A 83 -5.13 -21.40 -4.47
CA PRO A 83 -6.36 -22.13 -4.16
C PRO A 83 -5.99 -23.51 -3.62
N LYS A 84 -6.49 -23.84 -2.43
CA LYS A 84 -6.34 -25.17 -1.85
C LYS A 84 -7.42 -26.09 -2.42
N ARG A 85 -7.01 -27.25 -2.93
CA ARG A 85 -7.94 -28.31 -3.30
C ARG A 85 -8.53 -28.92 -2.02
N ILE A 86 -9.86 -28.99 -1.94
CA ILE A 86 -10.56 -29.70 -0.87
C ILE A 86 -10.90 -31.09 -1.40
N GLU A 87 -10.47 -32.14 -0.70
CA GLU A 87 -10.85 -33.51 -1.02
C GLU A 87 -12.26 -33.80 -0.50
N ILE A 88 -13.10 -34.40 -1.35
CA ILE A 88 -14.44 -34.85 -0.95
C ILE A 88 -14.29 -36.30 -0.46
N ASN A 89 -14.35 -36.50 0.86
CA ASN A 89 -14.39 -37.84 1.44
C ASN A 89 -15.82 -38.38 1.37
N SER A 90 -16.00 -39.52 0.71
CA SER A 90 -17.26 -40.26 0.75
C SER A 90 -17.32 -41.09 2.03
N ASP A 91 -18.01 -40.58 3.06
CA ASP A 91 -18.45 -41.40 4.18
C ASP A 91 -19.47 -42.42 3.65
N SER A 92 -19.00 -43.63 3.36
CA SER A 92 -19.84 -44.76 2.96
C SER A 92 -20.52 -45.39 4.18
N LYS A 93 -21.13 -44.56 5.02
CA LYS A 93 -22.23 -45.01 5.89
C LYS A 93 -23.52 -44.78 5.13
N VAL A 94 -23.80 -45.73 4.26
CA VAL A 94 -25.10 -45.84 3.57
C VAL A 94 -26.15 -46.01 4.68
N LEU A 95 -27.13 -45.10 4.74
CA LEU A 95 -28.28 -45.25 5.62
C LEU A 95 -29.21 -46.29 5.01
N GLU A 96 -29.09 -47.54 5.45
CA GLU A 96 -30.01 -48.62 5.04
C GLU A 96 -31.38 -48.40 5.69
N HIS A 97 -32.39 -48.12 4.86
CA HIS A 97 -33.78 -48.02 5.29
C HIS A 97 -34.39 -49.43 5.40
N HIS A 98 -34.37 -50.01 6.61
CA HIS A 98 -35.07 -51.25 6.90
C HIS A 98 -36.60 -51.04 6.85
N THR A 99 -37.22 -51.28 5.69
CA THR A 99 -38.68 -51.44 5.61
C THR A 99 -39.07 -52.78 6.22
N ASN A 100 -39.56 -52.76 7.45
CA ASN A 100 -40.11 -53.93 8.11
C ASN A 100 -41.52 -54.20 7.55
N VAL A 101 -41.63 -54.91 6.42
CA VAL A 101 -42.90 -55.40 5.90
C VAL A 101 -43.30 -56.63 6.73
N LYS A 102 -44.08 -56.40 7.79
CA LYS A 102 -44.80 -57.51 8.45
C LYS A 102 -45.81 -58.07 7.45
N GLN A 103 -45.56 -59.32 7.04
CA GLN A 103 -46.47 -60.17 6.29
C GLN A 103 -47.83 -60.21 6.98
N ALA A 104 -48.87 -59.92 6.21
CA ALA A 104 -50.22 -60.35 6.48
C ALA A 104 -50.32 -61.85 6.16
N ALA A 105 -50.69 -62.66 7.14
CA ALA A 105 -51.48 -63.88 7.03
C ALA A 105 -51.96 -64.28 8.43
#